data_AF-A0A2D6RLV4-F1
#
_entry.id   AF-A0A2D6RLV4-F1
#
_cell.length_a   1.000
_cell.length_b   1.000
_cell.length_c   1.000
_cell.angle_alpha   90.00
_cell.angle_beta   90.00
_cell.angle_gamma   90.00
#
_symmetry.space_group_name_H-M   'P 1'
#
loop_
_entity.id
_entity.type
_entity.pdbx_description
1 polymer ?
#
loop_
_entity_poly.entity_id
_entity_poly.type
_entity_poly.pdbx_seq_one_letter_code
_entity_poly.pdbx_strand_id
1 'polypeptide(L)'
;MLSPFLKKLLFVRQFLIDNGKIEILGQNQIMLPSGLLAEMQSIDKDKFYSVVKKHIQTSMQTYAKKMGTTSSGIIKSSQDIFETYGLGQFKLIKLDNTKKTAIVSISQSSLYSPKNKEEILLEAALDGMFSFLFKTNIKVESKANGKQSKQFIINKR
;
A
#
# COMPACT_ATOMS: atom_id res chain seq x y z
N MET A 1 -0.60 8.52 -16.33
CA MET A 1 -1.45 7.45 -16.92
C MET A 1 -2.05 6.62 -15.80
N LEU A 2 -3.35 6.32 -15.84
CA LEU A 2 -4.00 5.42 -14.86
C LEU A 2 -3.35 4.03 -14.87
N SER A 3 -3.21 3.40 -13.70
CA SER A 3 -2.66 2.05 -13.58
C SER A 3 -3.51 1.07 -14.41
N PRO A 4 -2.93 0.01 -15.00
CA PRO A 4 -3.68 -1.01 -15.74
C PRO A 4 -4.83 -1.60 -14.92
N PHE A 5 -4.67 -1.65 -13.60
CA PHE A 5 -5.71 -2.05 -12.66
C PHE A 5 -6.88 -1.09 -12.61
N LEU A 6 -6.64 0.20 -12.42
CA LEU A 6 -7.70 1.22 -12.43
C LEU A 6 -8.45 1.23 -13.75
N LYS A 7 -7.75 1.02 -14.87
CA LYS A 7 -8.38 0.86 -16.19
C LYS A 7 -9.31 -0.35 -16.25
N LYS A 8 -8.92 -1.49 -15.65
CA LYS A 8 -9.80 -2.66 -15.54
C LYS A 8 -10.99 -2.37 -14.64
N LEU A 9 -10.79 -1.73 -13.48
CA LEU A 9 -11.88 -1.38 -12.58
C LEU A 9 -12.88 -0.42 -13.22
N LEU A 10 -12.40 0.58 -13.96
CA LEU A 10 -13.23 1.45 -14.79
C LEU A 10 -14.07 0.65 -15.79
N PHE A 11 -13.45 -0.30 -16.49
CA PHE A 11 -14.12 -1.14 -17.47
C PHE A 11 -15.23 -2.00 -16.85
N VAL A 12 -15.01 -2.56 -15.67
CA VAL A 12 -16.01 -3.37 -14.94
C VAL A 12 -16.92 -2.54 -14.01
N ARG A 13 -16.91 -1.21 -14.12
CA ARG A 13 -17.67 -0.27 -13.26
C ARG A 13 -17.45 -0.45 -11.76
N GLN A 14 -16.26 -0.93 -11.37
CA GLN A 14 -15.82 -1.03 -9.96
C GLN A 14 -14.90 0.14 -9.57
N PHE A 15 -14.75 1.14 -10.44
CA PHE A 15 -14.18 2.44 -10.12
C PHE A 15 -15.15 3.50 -10.64
N LEU A 16 -15.61 4.39 -9.76
CA LEU A 16 -16.56 5.44 -10.08
C LEU A 16 -16.03 6.77 -9.53
N ILE A 17 -16.09 7.81 -10.35
CA ILE A 17 -15.99 9.18 -9.89
C ILE A 17 -17.28 9.85 -10.36
N ASP A 18 -18.16 10.18 -9.40
CA ASP A 18 -19.41 10.85 -9.70
C ASP A 18 -19.77 11.83 -8.58
N ASN A 19 -20.14 13.06 -8.95
CA ASN A 19 -20.54 14.12 -8.02
C ASN A 19 -19.55 14.31 -6.83
N GLY A 20 -18.25 14.24 -7.11
CA GLY A 20 -17.19 14.37 -6.09
C GLY A 20 -17.01 13.14 -5.19
N LYS A 21 -17.81 12.09 -5.37
CA LYS A 21 -17.62 10.79 -4.71
C LYS A 21 -16.68 9.95 -5.52
N ILE A 22 -15.72 9.32 -4.84
CA ILE A 22 -14.81 8.35 -5.43
C ILE A 22 -15.16 7.00 -4.83
N GLU A 23 -15.43 6.02 -5.66
CA GLU A 23 -15.72 4.66 -5.22
C GLU A 23 -14.76 3.69 -5.89
N ILE A 24 -14.14 2.81 -5.10
CA ILE A 24 -13.25 1.75 -5.58
C ILE A 24 -13.71 0.44 -4.96
N LEU A 25 -14.08 -0.52 -5.80
CA LEU A 25 -14.63 -1.81 -5.41
C LEU A 25 -15.79 -1.72 -4.39
N GLY A 26 -16.75 -0.80 -4.54
CA GLY A 26 -17.84 -0.68 -3.55
C GLY A 26 -17.48 0.10 -2.29
N GLN A 27 -16.27 0.65 -2.20
CA GLN A 27 -15.82 1.42 -1.04
C GLN A 27 -15.63 2.88 -1.40
N ASN A 28 -16.27 3.75 -0.62
CA ASN A 28 -16.08 5.20 -0.71
C ASN A 28 -14.64 5.57 -0.34
N GLN A 29 -14.03 6.39 -1.17
CA GLN A 29 -12.69 6.94 -1.00
C GLN A 29 -12.77 8.46 -0.98
N ILE A 30 -11.79 9.07 -0.33
CA ILE A 30 -11.56 10.52 -0.37
C ILE A 30 -10.11 10.76 -0.80
N MET A 31 -9.90 11.82 -1.58
CA MET A 31 -8.55 12.29 -1.90
C MET A 31 -8.10 13.27 -0.81
N LEU A 32 -6.93 13.02 -0.23
CA LEU A 32 -6.34 13.88 0.79
C LEU A 32 -5.01 14.47 0.29
N PRO A 33 -4.71 15.75 0.61
CA PRO A 33 -3.39 16.31 0.38
C PRO A 33 -2.31 15.54 1.16
N SER A 34 -1.18 15.23 0.53
CA SER A 34 -0.09 14.50 1.19
C SER A 34 0.51 15.25 2.37
N GLY A 35 0.50 16.59 2.35
CA GLY A 35 0.93 17.43 3.48
C GLY A 35 0.07 17.22 4.73
N LEU A 36 -1.26 17.11 4.56
CA LEU A 36 -2.17 16.83 5.68
C LEU A 36 -1.91 15.44 6.28
N LEU A 37 -1.70 14.42 5.43
CA LEU A 37 -1.32 13.08 5.90
C LEU A 37 0.00 13.11 6.69
N ALA A 38 0.94 13.94 6.24
CA ALA A 38 2.23 14.09 6.91
C ALA A 38 2.13 14.78 8.27
N GLU A 39 1.14 15.66 8.46
CA GLU A 39 0.82 16.25 9.76
C GLU A 39 0.09 15.24 10.66
N MET A 40 -0.89 14.50 10.13
CA MET A 40 -1.67 13.53 10.89
C MET A 40 -0.81 12.42 11.53
N GLN A 41 0.18 11.89 10.79
CA GLN A 41 1.08 10.87 11.33
C GLN A 41 1.94 11.40 12.52
N SER A 42 2.13 12.72 12.63
CA SER A 42 2.96 13.32 13.68
C SER A 42 2.24 13.47 15.02
N ILE A 43 0.90 13.45 15.00
CA ILE A 43 0.05 13.64 16.19
C ILE A 43 0.11 12.41 17.12
N ASP A 44 -0.09 11.22 16.55
CA ASP A 44 -0.06 9.95 17.27
C ASP A 44 0.42 8.86 16.32
N LYS A 45 1.73 8.63 16.32
CA LYS A 45 2.40 7.72 15.38
C LYS A 45 1.89 6.28 15.51
N ASP A 46 1.71 5.80 16.73
CA ASP A 46 1.33 4.41 17.00
C ASP A 46 -0.13 4.14 16.60
N LYS A 47 -1.02 5.08 16.93
CA LYS A 47 -2.42 4.98 16.52
C LYS A 47 -2.55 5.11 15.00
N PHE A 48 -1.85 6.06 14.38
CA PHE A 48 -1.84 6.21 12.94
C PHE A 48 -1.35 4.93 12.25
N TYR A 49 -0.22 4.38 12.69
CA TYR A 49 0.35 3.14 12.17
C TYR A 49 -0.65 1.97 12.26
N SER A 50 -1.23 1.75 13.45
CA SER A 50 -2.16 0.64 13.67
C SER A 50 -3.44 0.76 12.84
N VAL A 51 -3.99 1.96 12.69
CA VAL A 51 -5.18 2.23 11.87
C VAL A 51 -4.88 1.96 10.39
N VAL A 52 -3.78 2.49 9.86
CA VAL A 52 -3.37 2.27 8.47
C VAL A 52 -3.15 0.78 8.20
N LYS A 53 -2.38 0.11 9.04
CA LYS A 53 -2.11 -1.33 8.93
C LYS A 53 -3.40 -2.14 8.83
N LYS A 54 -4.32 -1.92 9.78
CA LYS A 54 -5.61 -2.63 9.85
C LYS A 54 -6.49 -2.32 8.63
N HIS A 55 -6.52 -1.07 8.18
CA HIS A 55 -7.26 -0.66 6.99
C HIS A 55 -6.73 -1.41 5.76
N ILE A 56 -5.43 -1.40 5.51
CA ILE A 56 -4.82 -2.09 4.37
C ILE A 56 -5.07 -3.61 4.43
N GLN A 57 -4.97 -4.24 5.60
CA GLN A 57 -5.32 -5.65 5.77
C GLN A 57 -6.77 -5.96 5.37
N THR A 58 -7.70 -5.12 5.81
CA THR A 58 -9.14 -5.27 5.52
C THR A 58 -9.43 -5.05 4.03
N SER A 59 -8.78 -4.06 3.42
CA SER A 59 -8.81 -3.83 1.98
C SER A 59 -8.32 -5.08 1.25
N MET A 60 -7.12 -5.58 1.56
CA MET A 60 -6.56 -6.78 0.94
C MET A 60 -7.49 -8.00 1.00
N GLN A 61 -8.18 -8.21 2.12
CA GLN A 61 -9.20 -9.26 2.23
C GLN A 61 -10.37 -9.05 1.26
N THR A 62 -10.84 -7.81 1.14
CA THR A 62 -11.93 -7.44 0.22
C THR A 62 -11.52 -7.64 -1.24
N TYR A 63 -10.32 -7.21 -1.61
CA TYR A 63 -9.76 -7.40 -2.94
C TYR A 63 -9.56 -8.88 -3.27
N ALA A 64 -8.99 -9.66 -2.35
CA ALA A 64 -8.75 -11.09 -2.55
C ALA A 64 -10.06 -11.87 -2.79
N LYS A 65 -11.15 -11.51 -2.09
CA LYS A 65 -12.48 -12.09 -2.31
C LYS A 65 -13.03 -11.77 -3.70
N LYS A 66 -12.77 -10.57 -4.22
CA LYS A 66 -13.31 -10.11 -5.51
C LYS A 66 -12.48 -10.56 -6.73
N MET A 67 -11.19 -10.85 -6.56
CA MET A 67 -10.24 -11.05 -7.68
C MET A 67 -9.79 -12.50 -7.90
N GLY A 68 -10.16 -13.43 -7.01
CA GLY A 68 -9.77 -14.84 -7.12
C GLY A 68 -8.35 -15.13 -6.60
N THR A 69 -8.20 -16.24 -5.89
CA THR A 69 -7.09 -16.51 -4.94
C THR A 69 -5.90 -17.24 -5.55
N THR A 70 -5.42 -16.87 -6.75
CA THR A 70 -4.12 -17.40 -7.18
C THR A 70 -3.01 -16.64 -6.46
N SER A 71 -2.01 -17.33 -5.91
CA SER A 71 -0.93 -16.71 -5.13
C SER A 71 -0.12 -15.67 -5.92
N SER A 72 0.03 -15.85 -7.25
CA SER A 72 0.58 -14.83 -8.15
C SER A 72 -0.36 -13.63 -8.34
N GLY A 73 -1.67 -13.89 -8.44
CA GLY A 73 -2.70 -12.85 -8.55
C GLY A 73 -2.78 -11.96 -7.32
N ILE A 74 -2.58 -12.51 -6.11
CA ILE A 74 -2.64 -11.72 -4.87
C ILE A 74 -1.48 -10.72 -4.81
N ILE A 75 -0.25 -11.12 -5.16
CA ILE A 75 0.91 -10.21 -5.17
C ILE A 75 0.67 -9.07 -6.14
N LYS A 76 0.27 -9.37 -7.38
CA LYS A 76 -0.01 -8.34 -8.39
C LYS A 76 -1.13 -7.39 -7.93
N SER A 77 -2.19 -7.95 -7.34
CA SER A 77 -3.28 -7.16 -6.76
C SER A 77 -2.78 -6.26 -5.63
N SER A 78 -1.86 -6.74 -4.80
CA SER A 78 -1.22 -5.93 -3.76
C SER A 78 -0.46 -4.73 -4.34
N GLN A 79 0.30 -4.92 -5.43
CA GLN A 79 0.99 -3.82 -6.12
C GLN A 79 -0.02 -2.81 -6.66
N ASP A 80 -1.06 -3.32 -7.32
CA ASP A 80 -2.10 -2.52 -7.92
C ASP A 80 -2.87 -1.67 -6.90
N ILE A 81 -3.17 -2.23 -5.71
CA ILE A 81 -3.81 -1.50 -4.59
C ILE A 81 -2.89 -0.41 -4.06
N PHE A 82 -1.62 -0.74 -3.86
CA PHE A 82 -0.61 0.21 -3.35
C PHE A 82 -0.49 1.43 -4.26
N GLU A 83 -0.43 1.19 -5.58
CA GLU A 83 -0.37 2.25 -6.60
C GLU A 83 -1.70 3.01 -6.71
N THR A 84 -2.84 2.32 -6.59
CA THR A 84 -4.18 2.93 -6.63
C THR A 84 -4.40 3.91 -5.49
N TYR A 85 -3.85 3.63 -4.30
CA TYR A 85 -3.87 4.56 -3.17
C TYR A 85 -2.86 5.70 -3.28
N GLY A 86 -2.10 5.78 -4.39
CA GLY A 86 -1.15 6.87 -4.60
C GLY A 86 0.08 6.80 -3.70
N LEU A 87 0.38 5.63 -3.12
CA LEU A 87 1.53 5.46 -2.21
C LEU A 87 2.87 5.43 -2.94
N GLY A 88 2.86 5.37 -4.28
CA GLY A 88 4.04 5.34 -5.14
C GLY A 88 4.07 4.08 -6.01
N GLN A 89 5.00 4.04 -6.95
CA GLN A 89 5.24 2.90 -7.82
C GLN A 89 5.87 1.76 -7.03
N PHE A 90 5.25 0.58 -7.06
CA PHE A 90 5.66 -0.55 -6.26
C PHE A 90 6.43 -1.57 -7.12
N LYS A 91 7.66 -1.91 -6.71
CA LYS A 91 8.46 -2.96 -7.35
C LYS A 91 8.89 -4.02 -6.34
N LEU A 92 8.46 -5.26 -6.56
CA LEU A 92 8.95 -6.42 -5.81
C LEU A 92 10.33 -6.81 -6.34
N ILE A 93 11.37 -6.66 -5.52
CA ILE A 93 12.75 -7.04 -5.87
C ILE A 93 12.97 -8.52 -5.56
N LYS A 94 12.53 -8.97 -4.38
CA LYS A 94 12.72 -10.35 -3.91
C LYS A 94 11.52 -10.77 -3.06
N LEU A 95 11.14 -12.03 -3.18
CA LEU A 95 10.11 -12.67 -2.35
C LEU A 95 10.55 -14.09 -1.99
N ASP A 96 10.52 -14.40 -0.70
CA ASP A 96 10.73 -15.75 -0.17
C ASP A 96 9.51 -16.15 0.66
N ASN A 97 8.61 -16.92 0.05
CA ASN A 97 7.38 -17.37 0.70
C ASN A 97 7.62 -18.41 1.79
N THR A 98 8.79 -19.05 1.82
CA THR A 98 9.15 -20.04 2.84
C THR A 98 9.65 -19.31 4.07
N LYS A 99 10.59 -18.38 3.89
CA LYS A 99 11.14 -17.55 4.98
C LYS A 99 10.22 -16.40 5.39
N LYS A 100 9.14 -16.15 4.65
CA LYS A 100 8.20 -15.03 4.84
C LYS A 100 8.95 -13.70 4.83
N THR A 101 9.81 -13.52 3.83
CA THR A 101 10.57 -12.29 3.63
C THR A 101 10.35 -11.70 2.25
N ALA A 102 10.47 -10.38 2.14
CA ALA A 102 10.42 -9.68 0.88
C ALA A 102 11.33 -8.45 0.88
N ILE A 103 11.77 -8.07 -0.31
CA ILE A 103 12.44 -6.79 -0.55
C ILE A 103 11.61 -6.07 -1.60
N VAL A 104 11.18 -4.87 -1.27
CA VAL A 104 10.37 -4.02 -2.15
C VAL A 104 11.06 -2.68 -2.36
N SER A 105 10.87 -2.09 -3.53
CA SER A 105 11.27 -0.72 -3.83
C SER A 105 10.03 0.10 -4.10
N ILE A 106 9.94 1.27 -3.48
CA ILE A 106 8.89 2.24 -3.76
C ILE A 106 9.56 3.46 -4.39
N SER A 107 9.11 3.84 -5.58
CA SER A 107 9.58 5.05 -6.28
C SER A 107 8.44 6.02 -6.51
N GLN A 108 8.77 7.29 -6.74
CA GLN A 108 7.78 8.33 -7.08
C GLN A 108 6.64 8.47 -6.06
N SER A 109 6.91 8.23 -4.77
CA SER A 109 5.93 8.45 -3.72
C SER A 109 5.80 9.94 -3.42
N SER A 110 4.58 10.47 -3.39
CA SER A 110 4.30 11.83 -2.93
C SER A 110 4.48 12.01 -1.41
N LEU A 111 4.77 10.93 -0.69
CA LEU A 111 5.03 10.90 0.75
C LEU A 111 6.50 11.16 1.08
N TYR A 112 7.39 11.02 0.08
CA TYR A 112 8.80 11.35 0.24
C TYR A 112 8.96 12.86 0.43
N SER A 113 9.17 13.27 1.67
CA SER A 113 9.39 14.66 2.04
C SER A 113 10.71 14.80 2.79
N PRO A 114 11.55 15.79 2.46
CA PRO A 114 12.76 16.07 3.23
C PRO A 114 12.47 16.49 4.68
N LYS A 115 11.24 16.93 4.98
CA LYS A 115 10.80 17.26 6.35
C LYS A 115 10.35 16.03 7.14
N ASN A 116 10.05 14.92 6.46
CA ASN A 116 9.53 13.72 7.07
C ASN A 116 10.62 12.65 7.14
N LYS A 117 11.22 12.49 8.33
CA LYS A 117 12.30 11.51 8.52
C LYS A 117 11.79 10.06 8.51
N GLU A 118 10.52 9.86 8.85
CA GLU A 118 9.89 8.55 9.00
C GLU A 118 8.78 8.35 7.97
N GLU A 119 8.75 7.18 7.35
CA GLU A 119 7.79 6.83 6.29
C GLU A 119 6.65 5.98 6.87
N ILE A 120 6.06 6.42 7.98
CA ILE A 120 5.12 5.64 8.81
C ILE A 120 3.96 5.10 7.97
N LEU A 121 3.39 5.92 7.07
CA LEU A 121 2.29 5.51 6.19
C LEU A 121 2.71 4.37 5.25
N LEU A 122 3.89 4.45 4.64
CA LEU A 122 4.40 3.40 3.75
C LEU A 122 4.74 2.13 4.54
N GLU A 123 5.38 2.27 5.70
CA GLU A 123 5.75 1.15 6.55
C GLU A 123 4.52 0.41 7.08
N ALA A 124 3.49 1.15 7.54
CA ALA A 124 2.23 0.57 8.00
C ALA A 124 1.45 -0.10 6.86
N ALA A 125 1.46 0.50 5.67
CA ALA A 125 0.80 -0.09 4.50
C ALA A 125 1.48 -1.40 4.07
N LEU A 126 2.83 -1.41 4.03
CA LEU A 126 3.60 -2.62 3.77
C LEU A 126 3.40 -3.68 4.87
N ASP A 127 3.36 -3.27 6.14
CA ASP A 127 3.05 -4.17 7.26
C ASP A 127 1.71 -4.85 7.04
N GLY A 128 0.65 -4.06 6.84
CA GLY A 128 -0.69 -4.60 6.65
C GLY A 128 -0.77 -5.56 5.46
N MET A 129 -0.20 -5.16 4.33
CA MET A 129 -0.21 -5.94 3.10
C MET A 129 0.52 -7.28 3.24
N PHE A 130 1.76 -7.28 3.74
CA PHE A 130 2.54 -8.51 3.83
C PHE A 130 2.17 -9.36 5.04
N SER A 131 1.60 -8.79 6.11
CA SER A 131 0.97 -9.59 7.15
C SER A 131 -0.22 -10.38 6.62
N PHE A 132 -1.01 -9.81 5.72
CA PHE A 132 -2.07 -10.54 5.02
C PHE A 132 -1.50 -11.64 4.12
N LEU A 133 -0.50 -11.31 3.28
CA LEU A 133 0.12 -12.27 2.36
C LEU A 133 0.77 -13.46 3.07
N PHE A 134 1.51 -13.19 4.15
CA PHE A 134 2.27 -14.20 4.87
C PHE A 134 1.49 -14.85 6.02
N LYS A 135 0.30 -14.35 6.34
CA LYS A 135 -0.53 -14.77 7.49
C LYS A 135 0.25 -14.77 8.81
N THR A 136 1.11 -13.77 8.99
CA THR A 136 1.95 -13.60 10.19
C THR A 136 2.21 -12.13 10.45
N ASN A 137 2.61 -11.79 11.67
CA ASN A 137 3.15 -10.47 11.96
C ASN A 137 4.48 -10.26 11.25
N ILE A 138 4.66 -9.08 10.67
CA ILE A 138 5.90 -8.71 9.99
C ILE A 138 6.53 -7.46 10.61
N LYS A 139 7.81 -7.29 10.33
CA LYS A 139 8.59 -6.10 10.59
C LYS A 139 9.00 -5.51 9.25
N VAL A 140 8.82 -4.22 9.11
CA VAL A 140 9.24 -3.45 7.93
C VAL A 140 10.40 -2.56 8.35
N GLU A 141 11.48 -2.60 7.59
CA GLU A 141 12.66 -1.76 7.81
C GLU A 141 12.97 -1.00 6.53
N SER A 142 13.04 0.32 6.62
CA SER A 142 13.39 1.17 5.48
C SER A 142 14.91 1.22 5.29
N LYS A 143 15.34 1.09 4.03
CA LYS A 143 16.69 1.34 3.55
C LYS A 143 16.64 2.43 2.49
N ALA A 144 17.27 3.57 2.78
CA ALA A 144 17.36 4.65 1.81
C ALA A 144 18.17 4.20 0.59
N ASN A 145 17.65 4.43 -0.61
CA ASN A 145 18.35 4.11 -1.86
C ASN A 145 18.12 5.25 -2.87
N GLY A 146 18.75 6.41 -2.60
CA GLY A 146 18.64 7.62 -3.42
C GLY A 146 17.49 8.57 -3.04
N LYS A 147 17.40 9.72 -3.73
CA LYS A 147 16.47 10.82 -3.40
C LYS A 147 14.99 10.56 -3.78
N GLN A 148 14.72 9.61 -4.68
CA GLN A 148 13.37 9.38 -5.24
C GLN A 148 12.90 7.92 -5.17
N SER A 149 13.68 7.07 -4.49
CA SER A 149 13.37 5.66 -4.28
C SER A 149 13.82 5.24 -2.89
N LYS A 150 13.04 4.40 -2.23
CA LYS A 150 13.44 3.74 -0.99
C LYS A 150 13.17 2.25 -1.12
N GLN A 151 14.08 1.46 -0.56
CA GLN A 151 13.88 0.03 -0.42
C GLN A 151 13.33 -0.26 0.98
N PHE A 152 12.50 -1.28 1.08
CA PHE A 152 11.99 -1.77 2.34
C PHE A 152 12.27 -3.25 2.43
N ILE A 153 12.82 -3.66 3.57
CA ILE A 153 13.04 -5.05 3.92
C ILE A 153 11.89 -5.49 4.81
N ILE A 154 11.29 -6.61 4.45
CA ILE A 154 10.12 -7.16 5.11
C ILE A 154 10.50 -8.52 5.64
N ASN A 155 10.40 -8.69 6.95
CA ASN A 155 10.75 -9.92 7.65
C ASN A 155 9.60 -10.34 8.55
N LYS A 156 9.40 -11.65 8.73
CA LYS A 156 8.57 -12.16 9.81
C LYS A 156 9.14 -11.69 11.16
N ARG A 157 8.26 -11.25 12.07
CA ARG A 157 8.62 -10.98 13.47
C ARG A 157 8.87 -12.28 14.24
#